data_AF-A0A975FTZ7-F1
#
_entry.id   AF-A0A975FTZ7-F1
#
_cell.length_a   1.000
_cell.length_b   1.000
_cell.length_c   1.000
_cell.angle_alpha   90.00
_cell.angle_beta   90.00
_cell.angle_gamma   90.00
#
_symmetry.space_group_name_H-M   'P 1'
#
loop_
_entity.id
_entity.type
_entity.pdbx_description
1 polymer ?
#
loop_
_entity_poly.entity_id
_entity_poly.type
_entity_poly.pdbx_seq_one_letter_code
_entity_poly.pdbx_strand_id
1 'polypeptide(L)' 'MIWVSQRRKQEKDGAHHLDKEFTVFGRVIEGMDVVEKISQVEADASEWPIKNIQMDVNVLR' A
#
# COMPACT_ATOMS: atom_id res chain seq x y z
N MET A 1 -7.23 25.31 14.12
CA MET A 1 -6.77 24.64 12.89
C MET A 1 -5.76 23.58 13.26
N ILE A 2 -6.25 22.37 13.51
CA ILE A 2 -5.43 21.17 13.61
C ILE A 2 -6.25 20.12 12.87
N TRP A 3 -5.85 19.77 11.66
CA TRP A 3 -6.39 18.60 10.99
C TRP A 3 -5.35 17.50 11.10
N VAL A 4 -5.51 16.67 12.13
CA VAL A 4 -4.97 15.31 12.15
C VAL A 4 -6.13 14.44 12.63
N SER A 5 -6.70 13.65 11.72
CA SER A 5 -7.19 12.28 11.98
C SER A 5 -8.11 11.84 10.84
N GLN A 6 -7.53 11.51 9.67
CA GLN A 6 -8.16 10.47 8.86
C GLN A 6 -7.81 9.14 9.54
N ARG A 7 -8.77 8.60 10.28
CA ARG A 7 -8.69 7.29 10.94
C ARG A 7 -8.31 6.22 9.91
N ARG A 8 -7.05 5.79 9.85
CA ARG A 8 -6.69 4.51 9.23
C ARG A 8 -7.10 3.38 10.17
N LYS A 9 -8.39 3.06 10.14
CA LYS A 9 -8.87 1.77 10.62
C LYS A 9 -8.61 0.82 9.46
N GLN A 10 -7.62 -0.07 9.56
CA GLN A 10 -7.70 -1.29 8.79
C GLN A 10 -9.04 -1.91 9.18
N GLU A 11 -10.00 -1.97 8.26
CA GLU A 11 -11.21 -2.72 8.49
C GLU A 11 -10.77 -4.13 8.86
N LYS A 12 -11.31 -4.68 9.95
CA LYS A 12 -10.95 -6.03 10.43
C LYS A 12 -11.22 -7.11 9.36
N ASP A 13 -11.88 -6.73 8.28
CA ASP A 13 -12.45 -7.59 7.25
C ASP A 13 -11.74 -7.45 5.88
N GLY A 14 -10.69 -6.61 5.76
CA GLY A 14 -9.94 -6.46 4.51
C GLY A 14 -10.71 -5.74 3.40
N ALA A 15 -10.36 -5.97 2.13
CA ALA A 15 -10.92 -5.25 0.97
C ALA A 15 -11.90 -6.12 0.16
N HIS A 16 -13.05 -6.47 0.76
CA HIS A 16 -14.05 -7.36 0.15
C HIS A 16 -14.58 -6.92 -1.22
N HIS A 17 -14.55 -5.62 -1.50
CA HIS A 17 -14.96 -5.08 -2.80
C HIS A 17 -14.04 -5.50 -3.96
N LEU A 18 -12.92 -6.17 -3.67
CA LEU A 18 -12.00 -6.72 -4.67
C LEU A 18 -12.26 -8.22 -4.94
N ASP A 19 -13.09 -8.88 -4.12
CA ASP A 19 -13.35 -10.31 -4.24
C ASP A 19 -14.04 -10.63 -5.57
N LYS A 20 -13.55 -11.66 -6.28
CA LYS A 20 -14.04 -12.14 -7.60
C LYS A 20 -13.82 -11.18 -8.78
N GLU A 21 -13.52 -9.91 -8.53
CA GLU A 21 -13.17 -8.92 -9.56
C GLU A 21 -11.67 -8.91 -9.88
N PHE A 22 -10.82 -9.29 -8.91
CA PHE A 22 -9.37 -9.30 -9.07
C PHE A 22 -8.76 -10.67 -8.74
N THR A 23 -7.73 -11.07 -9.49
CA THR A 23 -7.00 -12.32 -9.27
C THR A 23 -5.78 -12.07 -8.37
N VAL A 24 -5.72 -12.78 -7.25
CA VAL A 24 -4.56 -12.75 -6.34
C VAL A 24 -3.44 -13.63 -6.91
N PHE A 25 -2.27 -13.04 -7.19
CA PHE A 25 -1.10 -13.75 -7.75
C PHE A 25 -0.02 -14.08 -6.71
N GLY A 26 -0.07 -13.50 -5.52
CA GLY A 26 0.94 -13.68 -4.49
C GLY A 26 0.63 -12.91 -3.21
N ARG A 27 1.49 -13.10 -2.21
CA ARG A 27 1.44 -12.36 -0.94
C ARG A 27 2.84 -11.98 -0.49
N VAL A 28 2.93 -10.86 0.21
CA VAL A 28 4.16 -10.44 0.89
C VAL A 28 4.35 -11.36 2.10
N ILE A 29 5.49 -12.05 2.17
CA ILE A 29 5.84 -12.93 3.30
C ILE A 29 6.73 -12.24 4.34
N GLU A 30 7.41 -11.16 3.95
CA GLU A 30 8.32 -10.37 4.78
C GLU A 30 8.34 -8.92 4.29
N GLY A 31 8.60 -7.95 5.19
CA GLY A 31 8.73 -6.54 4.83
C GLY A 31 7.41 -5.76 4.73
N MET A 32 6.34 -6.21 5.41
CA MET A 32 5.07 -5.47 5.46
C MET A 32 5.21 -4.08 6.10
N ASP A 33 6.18 -3.88 6.97
CA ASP A 33 6.50 -2.57 7.54
C ASP A 33 7.05 -1.60 6.47
N VAL A 34 7.78 -2.12 5.47
CA VAL A 34 8.26 -1.33 4.32
C VAL A 34 7.07 -0.93 3.44
N VAL A 35 6.14 -1.84 3.19
CA VAL A 35 4.89 -1.54 2.47
C VAL A 35 4.11 -0.44 3.20
N GLU A 36 4.02 -0.52 4.52
CA GLU A 36 3.36 0.51 5.33
C GLU A 36 4.08 1.87 5.21
N LYS A 37 5.42 1.90 5.28
CA LYS A 37 6.20 3.14 5.07
C LYS A 37 5.97 3.73 3.68
N ILE A 38 5.90 2.90 2.63
CA ILE A 38 5.60 3.34 1.26
C ILE A 38 4.20 3.96 1.20
N SER A 39 3.21 3.40 1.90
CA SER A 39 1.84 3.95 1.95
C SER A 39 1.71 5.30 2.68
N GLN A 40 2.80 5.80 3.26
CA GLN A 40 2.85 7.04 4.03
C GLN A 40 3.66 8.14 3.36
N VAL A 41 4.27 7.87 2.18
CA VAL A 41 5.03 8.88 1.46
C VAL A 41 4.10 10.00 0.98
N GLU A 42 4.65 11.21 0.87
CA GLU A 42 3.91 12.34 0.33
C GLU A 42 3.60 12.11 -1.15
N ALA A 43 2.34 12.30 -1.50
CA ALA A 43 1.83 12.19 -2.87
C ALA A 43 1.23 13.52 -3.31
N ASP A 44 1.21 13.74 -4.62
CA ASP A 44 0.57 14.90 -5.24
C ASP A 44 -0.96 14.73 -5.31
N ALA A 45 -1.63 15.68 -5.96
CA ALA A 45 -3.09 15.66 -6.11
C ALA A 45 -3.61 14.52 -7.01
N SER A 46 -2.73 13.84 -7.75
CA SER A 46 -3.05 12.67 -8.59
C SER A 46 -2.71 11.35 -7.89
N GLU A 47 -2.47 11.39 -6.57
CA GLU A 47 -2.05 10.26 -5.75
C GLU A 47 -0.69 9.68 -6.16
N TRP A 48 0.16 10.48 -6.82
CA TRP A 48 1.48 10.04 -7.26
C TRP A 48 2.59 10.47 -6.28
N PRO A 49 3.50 9.57 -5.87
CA PRO A 49 4.57 9.93 -4.93
C PRO A 49 5.44 11.08 -5.46
N ILE A 50 5.66 12.11 -4.64
CA ILE A 50 6.50 13.27 -5.01
C ILE A 50 7.93 12.82 -5.33
N LYS A 51 8.42 11.82 -4.60
CA LYS A 51 9.70 11.16 -4.86
C LYS A 51 9.44 9.74 -5.35
N ASN A 52 9.91 9.44 -6.56
CA ASN A 52 9.81 8.10 -7.14
C ASN A 52 10.50 7.04 -6.28
N ILE A 53 9.83 5.90 -6.13
CA ILE A 53 10.31 4.71 -5.43
C ILE A 53 10.59 3.65 -6.49
N GLN A 54 11.86 3.28 -6.66
CA GLN A 54 12.27 2.24 -7.60
C GLN A 54 12.24 0.86 -6.93
N MET A 55 11.91 -0.17 -7.71
CA MET A 55 11.95 -1.56 -7.25
C MET A 55 13.11 -2.28 -7.94
N ASP A 56 13.89 -3.01 -7.14
CA ASP A 56 14.83 -4.02 -7.65
C ASP A 56 14.19 -5.41 -7.47
N VAL A 57 14.21 -6.22 -8.52
CA VAL A 57 13.44 -7.48 -8.57
C VAL A 57 14.36 -8.64 -8.92
N ASN A 58 14.44 -9.60 -8.01
CA ASN A 58 15.19 -10.84 -8.19
C ASN A 58 14.23 -12.04 -8.14
N VAL A 59 14.19 -12.82 -9.22
CA VAL A 59 13.39 -14.04 -9.30
C VAL A 59 14.24 -15.21 -8.82
N LEU A 60 13.85 -15.79 -7.68
CA LEU A 60 14.48 -17.00 -7.15
C LEU A 60 14.07 -18.19 -8.03
N ARG A 61 15.05 -19.00 -8.44
CA ARG A 61 14.85 -20.23 -9.23
C ARG A 61 14.89 -21.47 -8.34
#